data_AF-A0A2S6N6P6-F1
#
_entry.id   AF-A0A2S6N6P6-F1
#
_cell.length_a   1.000
_cell.length_b   1.000
_cell.length_c   1.000
_cell.angle_alpha   90.00
_cell.angle_beta   90.00
_cell.angle_gamma   90.00
#
_symmetry.space_group_name_H-M   'P 1'
#
loop_
_entity.id
_entity.type
_entity.pdbx_description
1 polymer ?
#
loop_
_entity_poly.entity_id
_entity_poly.type
_entity_poly.pdbx_seq_one_letter_code
_entity_poly.pdbx_strand_id
1 'polypeptide(L)'
;MGVCVNGRKIYLAGPEVFLPDAVDVGLRKKSLCQEFGFVGLYPLDTETPEGAGRDQRIYAANLALIGQADAAIFNLSPFRGLGADPGAAFELGYVAALGKPAFAYSNDPADLFDRVAESLGAHPTPQGGWCDAHGFEIEKFGNADNLMLDCALKASGQTVLRAETKLPLGDLTLFTACLRKALLKFGTLK
;
A
#
# COMPACT_ATOMS: atom_id res chain seq x y z
N MET A 1 13.74 22.85 -13.32
CA MET A 1 13.10 22.25 -14.50
C MET A 1 11.85 21.51 -13.99
N GLY A 2 10.66 21.99 -14.36
CA GLY A 2 9.40 21.48 -13.80
C GLY A 2 8.88 20.29 -14.60
N VAL A 3 8.62 19.18 -13.92
CA VAL A 3 7.93 18.02 -14.49
C VAL A 3 6.43 18.34 -14.50
N CYS A 4 5.78 18.34 -15.67
CA CYS A 4 4.33 18.55 -15.78
C CYS A 4 3.61 17.19 -15.83
N VAL A 5 3.08 16.73 -14.70
CA VAL A 5 2.10 15.62 -14.64
C VAL A 5 0.71 16.22 -14.51
N ASN A 6 0.14 16.73 -15.61
CA ASN A 6 -1.13 17.45 -15.52
C ASN A 6 -2.30 16.50 -15.19
N GLY A 7 -2.75 16.51 -13.92
CA GLY A 7 -4.06 15.98 -13.52
C GLY A 7 -4.19 14.46 -13.44
N ARG A 8 -3.07 13.72 -13.40
CA ARG A 8 -3.14 12.27 -13.19
C ARG A 8 -3.68 11.94 -11.80
N LYS A 9 -4.59 10.96 -11.75
CA LYS A 9 -5.27 10.53 -10.53
C LYS A 9 -4.53 9.37 -9.89
N ILE A 10 -4.25 9.48 -8.59
CA ILE A 10 -3.60 8.43 -7.80
C ILE A 10 -4.56 7.95 -6.72
N TYR A 11 -4.92 6.66 -6.75
CA TYR A 11 -5.67 6.04 -5.67
C TYR A 11 -4.78 5.82 -4.44
N LEU A 12 -5.30 6.15 -3.25
CA LEU A 12 -4.54 6.20 -2.01
C LEU A 12 -5.02 5.10 -1.05
N ALA A 13 -4.41 3.93 -1.14
CA ALA A 13 -4.81 2.74 -0.38
C ALA A 13 -3.97 2.57 0.88
N GLY A 14 -4.57 2.00 1.93
CA GLY A 14 -3.89 1.67 3.17
C GLY A 14 -4.77 1.79 4.41
N PRO A 15 -4.25 1.31 5.56
CA PRO A 15 -4.99 1.28 6.82
C PRO A 15 -5.18 2.66 7.47
N GLU A 16 -4.71 3.76 6.87
CA GLU A 16 -4.88 5.10 7.45
C GLU A 16 -6.34 5.52 7.59
N VAL A 17 -7.25 4.91 6.82
CA VAL A 17 -8.71 5.11 6.97
C VAL A 17 -9.24 4.66 8.33
N PHE A 18 -8.48 3.87 9.08
CA PHE A 18 -8.82 3.40 10.42
C PHE A 18 -8.15 4.20 11.55
N LEU A 19 -7.33 5.20 11.22
CA LEU A 19 -6.74 6.08 12.22
C LEU A 19 -7.81 6.98 12.86
N PRO A 20 -7.65 7.39 14.12
CA PRO A 20 -8.56 8.36 14.76
C PRO A 20 -8.68 9.68 13.97
N ASP A 21 -7.61 10.08 13.30
CA ASP A 21 -7.48 11.27 12.46
C ASP A 21 -7.50 10.94 10.94
N ALA A 22 -8.22 9.87 10.55
CA ALA A 22 -8.25 9.36 9.16
C ALA A 22 -8.59 10.41 8.10
N VAL A 23 -9.47 11.37 8.42
CA VAL A 23 -9.83 12.47 7.52
C VAL A 23 -8.63 13.42 7.33
N ASP A 24 -7.97 13.82 8.42
CA ASP A 24 -6.83 14.73 8.38
C ASP A 24 -5.63 14.12 7.66
N VAL A 25 -5.35 12.82 7.89
CA VAL A 25 -4.32 12.09 7.14
C VAL A 25 -4.66 12.03 5.66
N GLY A 26 -5.93 11.79 5.31
CA GLY A 26 -6.41 11.84 3.92
C GLY A 26 -6.16 13.19 3.26
N LEU A 27 -6.52 14.29 3.93
CA LEU A 27 -6.29 15.65 3.46
C LEU A 27 -4.79 15.94 3.25
N ARG A 28 -3.94 15.52 4.18
CA ARG A 28 -2.47 15.65 4.05
C ARG A 28 -1.92 14.86 2.87
N LYS A 29 -2.35 13.60 2.67
CA LYS A 29 -1.96 12.79 1.49
C LYS A 29 -2.39 13.46 0.19
N LYS A 30 -3.59 14.03 0.13
CA LYS A 30 -4.08 14.75 -1.05
C LYS A 30 -3.31 16.05 -1.31
N SER A 31 -2.96 16.80 -0.27
CA SER A 31 -2.09 17.99 -0.39
C SER A 31 -0.73 17.62 -0.99
N LEU A 32 -0.10 16.54 -0.49
CA LEU A 32 1.15 16.04 -1.04
C LEU A 32 1.00 15.59 -2.50
N CYS A 33 -0.10 14.93 -2.89
CA CYS A 33 -0.35 14.64 -4.30
C CYS A 33 -0.36 15.92 -5.15
N GLN A 34 -1.05 16.98 -4.69
CA GLN A 34 -1.16 18.26 -5.40
C GLN A 34 0.20 18.95 -5.55
N GLU A 35 1.05 18.94 -4.52
CA GLU A 35 2.42 19.46 -4.57
C GLU A 35 3.26 18.79 -5.67
N PHE A 36 2.96 17.53 -5.98
CA PHE A 36 3.59 16.75 -7.04
C PHE A 36 2.85 16.84 -8.39
N GLY A 37 1.77 17.62 -8.49
CA GLY A 37 0.94 17.78 -9.69
C GLY A 37 -0.13 16.69 -9.89
N PHE A 38 -0.27 15.75 -8.96
CA PHE A 38 -1.26 14.68 -9.00
C PHE A 38 -2.57 15.06 -8.30
N VAL A 39 -3.64 14.33 -8.64
CA VAL A 39 -4.91 14.35 -7.91
C VAL A 39 -5.00 13.10 -7.04
N GLY A 40 -4.99 13.24 -5.72
CA GLY A 40 -5.20 12.12 -4.80
C GLY A 40 -6.67 11.74 -4.69
N LEU A 41 -6.98 10.45 -4.90
CA LEU A 41 -8.29 9.84 -4.67
C LEU A 41 -8.23 9.03 -3.37
N TYR A 42 -8.83 9.54 -2.30
CA TYR A 42 -8.82 8.88 -0.99
C TYR A 42 -10.13 8.11 -0.76
N PRO A 43 -10.13 6.90 -0.18
CA PRO A 43 -11.34 6.08 -0.01
C PRO A 43 -12.49 6.80 0.70
N LEU A 44 -12.17 7.67 1.67
CA LEU A 44 -13.17 8.44 2.42
C LEU A 44 -13.70 9.68 1.67
N ASP A 45 -13.29 9.92 0.42
CA ASP A 45 -13.83 11.01 -0.41
C ASP A 45 -15.28 10.77 -0.85
N THR A 46 -15.76 9.52 -0.82
CA THR A 46 -17.13 9.19 -1.21
C THR A 46 -18.02 9.10 0.02
N GLU A 47 -19.03 9.97 0.09
CA GLU A 47 -20.08 9.86 1.10
C GLU A 47 -20.84 8.54 0.95
N THR A 48 -20.83 7.74 2.00
CA THR A 48 -21.54 6.46 2.06
C THR A 48 -22.49 6.46 3.25
N PRO A 49 -23.75 6.89 3.06
CA PRO A 49 -24.72 7.01 4.14
C PRO A 49 -24.88 5.71 4.92
N GLU A 50 -25.11 5.88 6.23
CA GLU A 50 -25.38 4.77 7.15
C GLU A 50 -26.63 3.97 6.74
N GLY A 51 -26.71 2.73 7.24
CA GLY A 51 -27.83 1.83 7.02
C GLY A 51 -27.48 0.56 6.23
N ALA A 52 -28.49 -0.24 5.91
CA ALA A 52 -28.32 -1.54 5.26
C ALA A 52 -27.54 -1.43 3.94
N GLY A 53 -26.60 -2.36 3.72
CA GLY A 53 -25.77 -2.43 2.52
C GLY A 53 -24.68 -1.34 2.40
N ARG A 54 -24.34 -0.65 3.50
CA ARG A 54 -23.28 0.37 3.50
C ARG A 54 -21.93 -0.20 3.08
N ASP A 55 -21.57 -1.36 3.60
CA ASP A 55 -20.38 -2.13 3.23
C ASP A 55 -20.27 -2.34 1.70
N GLN A 56 -21.36 -2.77 1.06
CA GLN A 56 -21.40 -2.97 -0.39
C GLN A 56 -21.24 -1.66 -1.16
N ARG A 57 -21.82 -0.55 -0.66
CA ARG A 57 -21.65 0.79 -1.25
C ARG A 57 -20.22 1.29 -1.11
N ILE A 58 -19.57 1.09 0.04
CA ILE A 58 -18.15 1.44 0.26
C ILE A 58 -17.27 0.64 -0.71
N TYR A 59 -17.48 -0.67 -0.81
CA TYR A 59 -16.77 -1.52 -1.75
C TYR A 59 -16.91 -1.02 -3.19
N ALA A 60 -18.14 -0.78 -3.65
CA ALA A 60 -18.40 -0.29 -5.01
C ALA A 60 -17.77 1.10 -5.25
N ALA A 61 -17.83 1.99 -4.27
CA ALA A 61 -17.21 3.32 -4.34
C ALA A 61 -15.68 3.23 -4.47
N ASN A 62 -15.01 2.39 -3.66
CA ASN A 62 -13.58 2.19 -3.74
C ASN A 62 -13.15 1.62 -5.10
N LEU A 63 -13.88 0.63 -5.62
CA LEU A 63 -13.61 0.10 -6.96
C LEU A 63 -13.81 1.16 -8.06
N ALA A 64 -14.82 2.03 -7.93
CA ALA A 64 -15.03 3.14 -8.85
C ALA A 64 -13.90 4.18 -8.78
N LEU A 65 -13.35 4.46 -7.59
CA LEU A 65 -12.18 5.33 -7.44
C LEU A 65 -10.94 4.69 -8.09
N ILE A 66 -10.69 3.40 -7.85
CA ILE A 66 -9.62 2.66 -8.51
C ILE A 66 -9.79 2.67 -10.03
N GLY A 67 -11.01 2.48 -10.52
CA GLY A 67 -11.35 2.55 -11.95
C GLY A 67 -10.98 3.89 -12.58
N GLN A 68 -11.16 5.00 -11.86
CA GLN A 68 -10.82 6.35 -12.30
C GLN A 68 -9.33 6.71 -12.17
N ALA A 69 -8.57 5.97 -11.37
CA ALA A 69 -7.16 6.29 -11.10
C ALA A 69 -6.24 5.89 -12.27
N ASP A 70 -5.17 6.66 -12.49
CA ASP A 70 -4.09 6.32 -13.44
C ASP A 70 -3.01 5.45 -12.79
N ALA A 71 -2.89 5.50 -11.46
CA ALA A 71 -2.02 4.67 -10.64
C ALA A 71 -2.56 4.56 -9.21
N ALA A 72 -1.91 3.76 -8.37
CA ALA A 72 -2.20 3.67 -6.95
C ALA A 72 -0.93 3.69 -6.09
N ILE A 73 -1.04 4.20 -4.87
CA ILE A 73 -0.03 4.11 -3.83
C ILE A 73 -0.62 3.35 -2.64
N PHE A 74 0.06 2.29 -2.22
CA PHE A 74 -0.35 1.41 -1.13
C PHE A 74 0.55 1.57 0.09
N ASN A 75 -0.07 1.82 1.24
CA ASN A 75 0.57 1.59 2.53
C ASN A 75 0.36 0.12 2.94
N LEU A 76 1.42 -0.68 2.84
CA LEU A 76 1.47 -2.09 3.19
C LEU A 76 2.10 -2.32 4.58
N SER A 77 2.11 -1.29 5.44
CA SER A 77 2.56 -1.46 6.82
C SER A 77 1.69 -2.50 7.54
N PRO A 78 2.29 -3.33 8.43
CA PRO A 78 1.52 -4.30 9.21
C PRO A 78 0.38 -3.63 9.98
N PHE A 79 -0.83 -4.17 9.87
CA PHE A 79 -2.02 -3.61 10.51
C PHE A 79 -2.87 -4.71 11.16
N ARG A 80 -3.05 -4.63 12.49
CA ARG A 80 -3.75 -5.64 13.30
C ARG A 80 -3.20 -7.07 13.14
N GLY A 81 -1.92 -7.18 12.81
CA GLY A 81 -1.23 -8.45 12.57
C GLY A 81 0.16 -8.22 11.99
N LEU A 82 0.74 -9.27 11.43
CA LEU A 82 2.10 -9.27 10.86
C LEU A 82 2.15 -8.83 9.39
N GLY A 83 1.00 -8.83 8.72
CA GLY A 83 0.85 -8.47 7.32
C GLY A 83 0.08 -7.17 7.11
N ALA A 84 0.08 -6.71 5.86
CA ALA A 84 -0.70 -5.58 5.39
C ALA A 84 -2.20 -5.74 5.67
N ASP A 85 -2.92 -4.61 5.65
CA ASP A 85 -4.38 -4.59 5.69
C ASP A 85 -4.99 -5.46 4.57
N PRO A 86 -5.90 -6.41 4.88
CA PRO A 86 -6.54 -7.24 3.87
C PRO A 86 -7.31 -6.45 2.79
N GLY A 87 -7.86 -5.27 3.14
CA GLY A 87 -8.51 -4.37 2.18
C GLY A 87 -7.51 -3.84 1.14
N ALA A 88 -6.41 -3.26 1.62
CA ALA A 88 -5.32 -2.79 0.76
C ALA A 88 -4.70 -3.93 -0.09
N ALA A 89 -4.57 -5.14 0.46
CA ALA A 89 -4.08 -6.31 -0.27
C ALA A 89 -5.01 -6.70 -1.43
N PHE A 90 -6.32 -6.72 -1.19
CA PHE A 90 -7.33 -6.94 -2.24
C PHE A 90 -7.26 -5.86 -3.33
N GLU A 91 -7.21 -4.59 -2.92
CA GLU A 91 -7.13 -3.45 -3.83
C GLU A 91 -5.85 -3.49 -4.68
N LEU A 92 -4.71 -3.93 -4.13
CA LEU A 92 -3.46 -4.11 -4.87
C LEU A 92 -3.59 -5.19 -5.93
N GLY A 93 -4.17 -6.34 -5.59
CA GLY A 93 -4.48 -7.39 -6.55
C GLY A 93 -5.38 -6.90 -7.68
N TYR A 94 -6.41 -6.12 -7.35
CA TYR A 94 -7.33 -5.54 -8.33
C TYR A 94 -6.63 -4.52 -9.25
N VAL A 95 -5.81 -3.62 -8.70
CA VAL A 95 -5.00 -2.66 -9.48
C VAL A 95 -4.03 -3.39 -10.41
N ALA A 96 -3.37 -4.45 -9.92
CA ALA A 96 -2.45 -5.26 -10.72
C ALA A 96 -3.17 -5.97 -11.87
N ALA A 97 -4.35 -6.53 -11.63
CA ALA A 97 -5.17 -7.18 -12.66
C ALA A 97 -5.62 -6.20 -13.76
N LEU A 98 -5.82 -4.91 -13.43
CA LEU A 98 -6.13 -3.85 -14.39
C LEU A 98 -4.89 -3.34 -15.16
N GLY A 99 -3.69 -3.86 -14.87
CA GLY A 99 -2.44 -3.42 -15.50
C GLY A 99 -2.05 -1.98 -15.15
N LYS A 100 -2.60 -1.42 -14.07
CA LYS A 100 -2.31 -0.05 -13.63
C LYS A 100 -1.01 -0.03 -12.81
N PRO A 101 -0.16 1.01 -12.94
CA PRO A 101 1.02 1.16 -12.10
C PRO A 101 0.65 1.25 -10.61
N ALA A 102 1.33 0.47 -9.78
CA ALA A 102 1.20 0.50 -8.33
C ALA A 102 2.54 0.82 -7.69
N PHE A 103 2.55 1.68 -6.68
CA PHE A 103 3.69 1.94 -5.82
C PHE A 103 3.30 1.57 -4.40
N ALA A 104 4.27 1.16 -3.59
CA ALA A 104 3.96 0.80 -2.22
C ALA A 104 5.09 1.11 -1.26
N TYR A 105 4.72 1.23 0.00
CA TYR A 105 5.64 1.37 1.11
C TYR A 105 5.18 0.60 2.34
N SER A 106 6.11 0.34 3.25
CA SER A 106 5.85 -0.12 4.61
C SER A 106 6.66 0.73 5.58
N ASN A 107 6.00 1.23 6.61
CA ASN A 107 6.61 1.95 7.73
C ASN A 107 7.27 0.99 8.73
N ASP A 108 7.23 -0.32 8.47
CA ASP A 108 7.98 -1.32 9.20
C ASP A 108 9.26 -1.71 8.42
N PRO A 109 10.45 -1.69 9.07
CA PRO A 109 11.71 -2.01 8.40
C PRO A 109 11.87 -3.52 8.13
N ALA A 110 11.27 -4.36 8.97
CA ALA A 110 11.50 -5.80 8.93
C ALA A 110 10.87 -6.43 7.68
N ASP A 111 11.44 -7.55 7.21
CA ASP A 111 10.76 -8.39 6.22
C ASP A 111 9.70 -9.29 6.88
N LEU A 112 8.89 -9.98 6.07
CA LEU A 112 7.86 -10.87 6.59
C LEU A 112 8.44 -11.99 7.48
N PHE A 113 9.59 -12.55 7.10
CA PHE A 113 10.21 -13.65 7.84
C PHE A 113 10.57 -13.20 9.25
N ASP A 114 11.26 -12.07 9.39
CA ASP A 114 11.71 -11.55 10.68
C ASP A 114 10.51 -11.23 11.58
N ARG A 115 9.43 -10.64 11.03
CA ARG A 115 8.21 -10.35 11.81
C ARG A 115 7.52 -11.61 12.32
N VAL A 116 7.44 -12.66 11.49
CA VAL A 116 6.88 -13.97 11.89
C VAL A 116 7.79 -14.64 12.91
N ALA A 117 9.10 -14.67 12.67
CA ALA A 117 10.07 -15.28 13.57
C ALA A 117 10.04 -14.64 14.97
N GLU A 118 9.94 -13.31 15.05
CA GLU A 118 9.83 -12.58 16.32
C GLU A 118 8.51 -12.89 17.05
N SER A 119 7.38 -12.94 16.33
CA SER A 119 6.06 -13.01 16.97
C SER A 119 5.55 -14.42 17.21
N LEU A 120 5.88 -15.36 16.33
CA LEU A 120 5.37 -16.73 16.31
C LEU A 120 6.49 -17.78 16.39
N GLY A 121 7.75 -17.36 16.48
CA GLY A 121 8.92 -18.24 16.41
C GLY A 121 9.24 -18.68 14.99
N ALA A 122 10.47 -19.14 14.78
CA ALA A 122 10.88 -19.76 13.52
C ALA A 122 11.88 -20.88 13.79
N HIS A 123 11.62 -22.05 13.20
CA HIS A 123 12.53 -23.19 13.27
C HIS A 123 12.73 -23.82 11.88
N PRO A 124 13.94 -24.33 11.58
CA PRO A 124 14.22 -24.95 10.28
C PRO A 124 13.47 -26.28 10.13
N THR A 125 13.03 -26.58 8.91
CA THR A 125 12.40 -27.87 8.57
C THR A 125 13.43 -28.87 8.04
N PRO A 126 13.21 -30.20 8.19
CA PRO A 126 14.10 -31.22 7.62
C PRO A 126 14.24 -31.16 6.09
N GLN A 127 13.22 -30.64 5.40
CA GLN A 127 13.17 -30.53 3.93
C GLN A 127 13.87 -29.25 3.41
N GLY A 128 14.35 -28.40 4.31
CA GLY A 128 14.81 -27.05 3.98
C GLY A 128 13.63 -26.07 4.00
N GLY A 129 13.85 -24.89 4.59
CA GLY A 129 12.81 -23.90 4.85
C GLY A 129 12.64 -23.64 6.35
N TRP A 130 11.60 -22.90 6.69
CA TRP A 130 11.30 -22.48 8.05
C TRP A 130 9.82 -22.61 8.33
N CYS A 131 9.47 -23.05 9.54
CA CYS A 131 8.09 -23.06 10.03
C CYS A 131 7.96 -22.24 11.32
N ASP A 132 6.77 -21.71 11.57
CA ASP A 132 6.40 -21.06 12.82
C ASP A 132 6.14 -22.08 13.94
N ALA A 133 5.85 -21.62 15.16
CA ALA A 133 5.53 -22.53 16.28
C ALA A 133 4.30 -23.42 16.07
N HIS A 134 3.46 -23.14 15.06
CA HIS A 134 2.29 -23.94 14.70
C HIS A 134 2.57 -24.93 13.57
N GLY A 135 3.77 -24.89 12.97
CA GLY A 135 4.16 -25.76 11.87
C GLY A 135 3.80 -25.20 10.49
N PHE A 136 3.33 -23.95 10.39
CA PHE A 136 3.07 -23.31 9.10
C PHE A 136 4.37 -22.78 8.49
N GLU A 137 4.55 -22.99 7.19
CA GLU A 137 5.72 -22.51 6.45
C GLU A 137 5.80 -20.98 6.46
N ILE A 138 7.02 -20.46 6.64
CA ILE A 138 7.32 -19.02 6.63
C ILE A 138 8.05 -18.68 5.33
N GLU A 139 7.50 -17.73 4.58
CA GLU A 139 8.17 -17.17 3.41
C GLU A 139 9.47 -16.44 3.81
N LYS A 140 10.60 -16.88 3.27
CA LYS A 140 11.92 -16.27 3.51
C LYS A 140 12.57 -15.74 2.24
N PHE A 141 11.88 -14.80 1.58
CA PHE A 141 12.33 -14.17 0.33
C PHE A 141 12.93 -12.77 0.52
N GLY A 142 12.93 -12.24 1.75
CA GLY A 142 13.32 -10.85 2.04
C GLY A 142 12.29 -9.81 1.58
N ASN A 143 11.05 -10.24 1.32
CA ASN A 143 9.93 -9.38 0.90
C ASN A 143 9.37 -8.60 2.09
N ALA A 144 8.84 -7.41 1.82
CA ALA A 144 8.20 -6.62 2.86
C ALA A 144 6.95 -7.31 3.41
N ASP A 145 6.18 -7.98 2.56
CA ASP A 145 4.99 -8.74 2.93
C ASP A 145 4.90 -10.05 2.11
N ASN A 146 3.74 -10.70 2.11
CA ASN A 146 3.48 -11.91 1.34
C ASN A 146 3.92 -11.76 -0.13
N LEU A 147 4.49 -12.83 -0.70
CA LEU A 147 5.04 -12.84 -2.05
C LEU A 147 4.08 -12.30 -3.09
N MET A 148 2.77 -12.49 -2.94
CA MET A 148 1.79 -12.02 -3.93
C MET A 148 1.78 -10.49 -4.02
N LEU A 149 1.94 -9.79 -2.89
CA LEU A 149 1.93 -8.32 -2.84
C LEU A 149 3.25 -7.75 -3.39
N ASP A 150 4.39 -8.26 -2.90
CA ASP A 150 5.72 -7.84 -3.37
C ASP A 150 5.92 -8.17 -4.86
N CYS A 151 5.50 -9.34 -5.33
CA CYS A 151 5.66 -9.74 -6.72
C CYS A 151 4.72 -8.99 -7.67
N ALA A 152 3.51 -8.62 -7.24
CA ALA A 152 2.62 -7.76 -8.04
C ALA A 152 3.30 -6.41 -8.36
N LEU A 153 4.00 -5.83 -7.38
CA LEU A 153 4.77 -4.60 -7.57
C LEU A 153 5.99 -4.83 -8.48
N LYS A 154 6.77 -5.90 -8.23
CA LYS A 154 7.94 -6.27 -9.05
C LYS A 154 7.58 -6.48 -10.51
N ALA A 155 6.45 -7.12 -10.80
CA ALA A 155 5.95 -7.31 -12.16
C ALA A 155 5.69 -5.98 -12.90
N SER A 156 5.37 -4.91 -12.17
CA SER A 156 5.20 -3.55 -12.71
C SER A 156 6.49 -2.70 -12.71
N GLY A 157 7.63 -3.31 -12.33
CA GLY A 157 8.93 -2.65 -12.20
C GLY A 157 9.08 -1.81 -10.92
N GLN A 158 8.29 -2.10 -9.89
CA GLN A 158 8.30 -1.42 -8.60
C GLN A 158 8.71 -2.37 -7.46
N THR A 159 9.01 -1.80 -6.31
CA THR A 159 9.33 -2.52 -5.07
C THR A 159 8.65 -1.79 -3.92
N VAL A 160 8.39 -2.50 -2.82
CA VAL A 160 7.94 -1.88 -1.57
C VAL A 160 9.09 -1.07 -0.98
N LEU A 161 8.88 0.23 -0.79
CA LEU A 161 9.81 1.05 -0.03
C LEU A 161 9.66 0.72 1.45
N ARG A 162 10.76 0.38 2.13
CA ARG A 162 10.73 0.11 3.57
C ARG A 162 11.41 1.23 4.34
N ALA A 163 10.91 1.49 5.54
CA ALA A 163 11.54 2.43 6.45
C ALA A 163 12.88 1.84 6.94
N GLU A 164 13.83 2.70 7.33
CA GLU A 164 15.08 2.25 7.96
C GLU A 164 14.84 1.87 9.43
N THR A 165 13.88 2.53 10.07
CA THR A 165 13.41 2.27 11.42
C THR A 165 11.89 2.25 11.44
N LYS A 166 11.28 1.64 12.46
CA LYS A 166 9.82 1.58 12.56
C LYS A 166 9.23 2.98 12.73
N LEU A 167 8.32 3.35 11.83
CA LEU A 167 7.63 4.64 11.84
C LEU A 167 6.16 4.49 12.25
N PRO A 168 5.52 5.55 12.78
CA PRO A 168 4.08 5.57 13.00
C PRO A 168 3.30 5.30 11.71
N LEU A 169 2.11 4.70 11.81
CA LEU A 169 1.30 4.36 10.64
C LEU A 169 0.93 5.59 9.79
N GLY A 170 0.69 6.73 10.43
CA GLY A 170 0.40 8.01 9.77
C GLY A 170 1.62 8.78 9.28
N ASP A 171 2.84 8.22 9.36
CA ASP A 171 4.04 8.85 8.78
C ASP A 171 3.98 8.78 7.25
N LEU A 172 4.14 9.95 6.61
CA LEU A 172 4.00 10.12 5.15
C LEU A 172 5.34 10.30 4.42
N THR A 173 6.46 9.99 5.07
CA THR A 173 7.81 10.10 4.48
C THR A 173 7.93 9.18 3.26
N LEU A 174 7.57 7.90 3.42
CA LEU A 174 7.63 6.93 2.33
C LEU A 174 6.49 7.10 1.32
N PHE A 175 5.34 7.60 1.75
CA PHE A 175 4.29 8.04 0.84
C PHE A 175 4.81 9.11 -0.14
N THR A 176 5.51 10.12 0.37
CA THR A 176 6.17 11.15 -0.45
C THR A 176 7.24 10.55 -1.37
N ALA A 177 7.98 9.55 -0.92
CA ALA A 177 8.95 8.83 -1.77
C ALA A 177 8.24 8.06 -2.91
N CYS A 178 7.10 7.43 -2.66
CA CYS A 178 6.26 6.83 -3.69
C CYS A 178 5.75 7.87 -4.70
N LEU A 179 5.34 9.07 -4.26
CA LEU A 179 4.98 10.15 -5.17
C LEU A 179 6.14 10.58 -6.09
N ARG A 180 7.38 10.61 -5.59
CA ARG A 180 8.58 10.85 -6.43
C ARG A 180 8.74 9.77 -7.49
N LYS A 181 8.55 8.49 -7.13
CA LYS A 181 8.62 7.37 -8.10
C LYS A 181 7.50 7.48 -9.14
N ALA A 182 6.29 7.83 -8.71
CA ALA A 182 5.17 8.10 -9.61
C ALA A 182 5.49 9.25 -10.57
N LEU A 183 6.08 10.35 -10.07
CA LEU A 183 6.51 11.47 -10.89
C LEU A 183 7.55 11.07 -11.93
N LEU A 184 8.52 10.23 -11.58
CA LEU A 184 9.51 9.72 -12.54
C LEU A 184 8.89 8.79 -13.60
N LYS A 185 7.89 7.98 -13.21
CA LYS A 185 7.16 7.10 -14.14
C LYS A 185 6.31 7.88 -15.14
N PHE A 186 5.71 8.97 -14.68
CA PHE A 186 4.69 9.73 -15.41
C PHE A 186 5.17 11.03 -16.03
N GLY A 187 6.27 11.56 -15.51
CA GLY A 187 6.89 12.79 -15.95
C GLY A 187 7.64 12.58 -17.25
N THR A 188 7.30 13.37 -18.26
CA THR A 188 8.18 13.59 -19.40
C THR A 188 9.21 14.64 -19.01
N LEU A 189 10.49 14.37 -19.25
CA LEU A 189 11.50 15.42 -19.36
C LEU A 189 11.07 16.33 -20.52
N LYS A 190 10.88 17.63 -20.24
CA LYS A 190 10.90 18.64 -21.30
C LYS A 190 12.35 18.98 -21.61
#